data_AF-A0A376VQ78-F1
#
_entry.id   AF-A0A376VQ78-F1
#
_cell.length_a   1.000
_cell.length_b   1.000
_cell.length_c   1.000
_cell.angle_alpha   90.00
_cell.angle_beta   90.00
_cell.angle_gamma   90.00
#
_symmetry.space_group_name_H-M   'P 1'
#
loop_
_entity.id
_entity.type
_entity.pdbx_description
1 polymer ?
#
loop_
_entity_poly.entity_id
_entity_poly.type
_entity_poly.pdbx_seq_one_letter_code
_entity_poly.pdbx_strand_id
1 'polypeptide(L)'
;MSLSRIGTIVSTWALPIFINNYGISNTMLMGAGISLFGLLISVAFAPETRGMSLAQTSNMTIRGQRRDNLFRFLSFLNQYY
;
A
#
# COMPACT_ATOMS: atom_id res chain seq x y z
N MET A 1 -1.65 -8.26 -17.89
CA MET A 1 -0.47 -7.39 -18.17
C MET A 1 -0.77 -6.18 -19.10
N SER A 2 -2.00 -5.94 -19.55
CA SER A 2 -2.31 -4.89 -20.54
C SER A 2 -2.57 -3.51 -19.93
N LEU A 3 -3.24 -3.41 -18.77
CA LEU A 3 -3.65 -2.13 -18.18
C LEU A 3 -2.45 -1.26 -17.77
N SER A 4 -1.39 -1.89 -17.25
CA SER A 4 -0.20 -1.18 -16.76
C SER A 4 0.58 -0.45 -17.87
N ARG A 5 0.45 -0.87 -19.14
CA ARG A 5 1.18 -0.22 -20.25
C ARG A 5 0.43 0.99 -20.79
N ILE A 6 -0.88 0.86 -20.95
CA ILE A 6 -1.74 1.93 -21.46
C ILE A 6 -1.75 3.12 -20.50
N GLY A 7 -1.86 2.88 -19.19
CA GLY A 7 -1.82 3.95 -18.19
C GLY A 7 -0.50 4.73 -18.19
N THR A 8 0.63 4.04 -18.38
CA THR A 8 1.96 4.66 -18.38
C THR A 8 2.22 5.49 -19.64
N ILE A 9 1.75 5.03 -20.80
CA ILE A 9 1.86 5.79 -22.06
C ILE A 9 1.00 7.06 -21.96
N VAL A 10 -0.24 6.94 -21.50
CA VAL A 10 -1.15 8.09 -21.37
C VAL A 10 -0.59 9.12 -20.37
N SER A 11 -0.05 8.70 -19.23
CA SER A 11 0.49 9.64 -18.22
C SER A 11 1.71 10.41 -18.71
N THR A 12 2.58 9.76 -19.50
CA THR A 12 3.81 10.37 -20.03
C THR A 12 3.50 11.48 -21.04
N TRP A 13 2.47 11.29 -21.88
CA TRP A 13 2.08 12.28 -22.89
C TRP A 13 1.09 13.33 -22.36
N ALA A 14 0.29 12.99 -21.35
CA ALA A 14 -0.68 13.91 -20.76
C ALA A 14 0.00 15.12 -20.11
N LEU A 15 1.04 14.88 -19.28
CA LEU A 15 1.69 15.93 -18.51
C LEU A 15 2.25 17.10 -19.36
N PRO A 16 3.05 16.87 -20.42
CA PRO A 16 3.57 17.96 -21.24
C PRO A 16 2.47 18.72 -22.00
N ILE A 17 1.40 18.04 -22.41
CA ILE A 17 0.26 18.68 -23.09
C ILE A 17 -0.49 19.62 -22.13
N PHE A 18 -0.67 19.21 -20.87
CA PHE A 18 -1.32 20.05 -19.87
C PHE A 18 -0.50 21.29 -19.52
N ILE A 19 0.82 21.15 -19.38
CA ILE A 19 1.70 22.29 -19.09
C ILE A 19 1.74 23.28 -20.26
N ASN A 20 1.80 22.79 -21.50
CA ASN A 20 1.86 23.66 -22.69
C ASN A 20 0.56 24.45 -22.93
N ASN A 21 -0.60 23.88 -22.60
CA ASN A 21 -1.90 24.53 -22.84
C ASN A 21 -2.40 25.35 -21.63
N TYR A 22 -2.13 24.89 -20.40
CA TYR A 22 -2.72 25.46 -19.19
C TYR A 22 -1.67 26.02 -18.20
N GLY A 23 -0.38 25.92 -18.51
CA GLY A 23 0.70 26.36 -17.64
C GLY A 23 0.92 25.47 -16.41
N ILE A 24 2.00 25.75 -15.68
CA ILE A 24 2.45 24.92 -14.55
C ILE A 24 1.48 25.02 -13.36
N SER A 25 0.99 26.22 -13.05
CA SER A 25 0.11 26.46 -11.90
C SER A 25 -1.19 25.64 -12.00
N ASN A 26 -1.84 25.65 -13.17
CA ASN A 26 -3.10 24.95 -13.36
C ASN A 26 -2.91 23.42 -13.41
N THR A 27 -1.78 22.97 -13.98
CA THR A 27 -1.41 21.53 -13.99
C THR A 27 -1.18 21.00 -12.57
N MET A 28 -0.58 21.79 -11.68
CA MET A 28 -0.39 21.39 -10.28
C MET A 28 -1.71 21.30 -9.51
N LEU A 29 -2.65 22.23 -9.75
CA LEU A 29 -3.99 22.13 -9.18
C LEU A 29 -4.73 20.88 -9.67
N MET A 30 -4.60 20.54 -10.96
CA MET A 30 -5.12 19.27 -11.50
C MET A 30 -4.49 18.06 -10.83
N GLY A 31 -3.15 18.04 -10.66
CA GLY A 31 -2.45 16.97 -9.96
C GLY A 31 -2.91 16.81 -8.52
N ALA A 32 -3.05 17.92 -7.79
CA ALA A 32 -3.59 17.94 -6.44
C ALA A 32 -5.04 17.42 -6.40
N GLY A 33 -5.86 17.77 -7.40
CA GLY A 33 -7.22 17.24 -7.56
C GLY A 33 -7.25 15.72 -7.75
N ILE A 34 -6.35 15.17 -8.58
CA ILE A 34 -6.22 13.71 -8.77
C ILE A 34 -5.80 13.03 -7.47
N SER A 35 -4.83 13.58 -6.73
CA SER A 35 -4.42 13.07 -5.42
C SER A 35 -5.55 13.10 -4.40
N LEU A 36 -6.33 14.19 -4.37
CA LEU A 36 -7.51 14.30 -3.50
C LEU A 36 -8.55 13.25 -3.86
N PHE A 37 -8.77 12.99 -5.15
CA PHE A 37 -9.70 11.98 -5.61
C PHE A 37 -9.26 10.56 -5.21
N GLY A 38 -7.97 10.25 -5.36
CA GLY A 38 -7.39 9.00 -4.87
C GLY A 38 -7.53 8.85 -3.35
N LEU A 39 -7.38 9.94 -2.61
CA LEU A 39 -7.62 9.98 -1.16
C LEU A 39 -9.09 9.74 -0.83
N LEU A 40 -10.03 10.39 -1.53
CA LEU A 40 -11.46 10.18 -1.30
C LEU A 40 -11.87 8.73 -1.56
N ILE A 41 -11.38 8.14 -2.66
CA ILE A 41 -11.59 6.71 -2.94
C ILE A 41 -10.97 5.86 -1.85
N SER A 42 -9.73 6.13 -1.44
CA SER A 42 -9.06 5.40 -0.37
C SER A 42 -9.82 5.49 0.96
N VAL A 43 -10.34 6.66 1.32
CA VAL A 43 -11.14 6.87 2.54
C VAL A 43 -12.50 6.16 2.44
N ALA A 44 -13.13 6.16 1.26
CA ALA A 44 -14.40 5.50 0.98
C ALA A 44 -14.29 3.97 0.88
N PHE A 45 -13.12 3.45 0.49
CA PHE A 45 -12.76 2.03 0.51
C PHE A 45 -12.05 1.58 1.80
N ALA A 46 -11.75 2.51 2.72
CA ALA A 46 -11.30 2.23 4.08
C ALA A 46 -12.42 2.11 5.16
N PRO A 47 -13.67 1.66 4.91
CA PRO A 47 -14.59 1.28 5.98
C PRO A 47 -14.27 -0.11 6.55
N GLU A 48 -13.35 -0.90 5.96
CA GLU A 48 -12.86 -2.16 6.55
C GLU A 48 -11.77 -1.98 7.62
N THR A 49 -11.23 -0.76 7.79
CA THR A 49 -10.12 -0.47 8.73
C THR A 49 -10.51 0.48 9.86
N ARG A 50 -11.82 0.66 10.10
CA ARG A 50 -12.33 1.44 11.24
C ARG A 50 -12.63 0.62 12.50
N GLY A 51 -12.42 -0.70 12.46
CA GLY A 51 -12.82 -1.62 13.53
C GLY A 51 -11.71 -2.44 14.20
N MET A 52 -10.47 -2.42 13.71
CA MET A 52 -9.37 -3.17 14.34
C MET A 52 -8.31 -2.21 14.86
N SER A 53 -8.24 -2.10 16.19
CA SER A 53 -7.21 -1.32 16.85
C SER A 53 -5.84 -1.97 16.60
N LEU A 54 -4.82 -1.14 16.39
CA LEU A 54 -3.41 -1.51 16.21
C LEU A 54 -2.91 -2.51 17.28
N ALA A 55 -3.58 -2.55 18.45
CA ALA A 55 -3.28 -3.46 19.56
C ALA A 55 -3.70 -4.93 19.32
N GLN A 56 -4.71 -5.21 18.48
CA GLN A 56 -5.09 -6.60 18.17
C GLN A 56 -4.16 -7.25 17.14
N THR A 57 -3.73 -6.51 16.12
CA THR A 57 -2.86 -7.05 15.06
C THR A 57 -1.42 -7.24 15.53
N SER A 58 -0.93 -6.39 16.45
CA SER A 58 0.42 -6.51 17.01
C SER A 58 0.64 -7.76 17.88
N ASN A 59 -0.40 -8.29 18.54
CA ASN A 59 -0.25 -9.36 19.52
C ASN A 59 -0.43 -10.77 18.94
N MET A 60 -1.02 -10.90 17.75
CA MET A 60 -1.37 -12.21 17.18
C MET A 60 -0.23 -12.89 16.40
N THR A 61 0.73 -12.12 15.87
CA THR A 61 1.79 -12.67 15.00
C THR A 61 3.11 -12.94 15.71
N ILE A 62 3.45 -12.23 16.80
CA ILE A 62 4.80 -12.37 17.40
C ILE A 62 4.90 -13.52 18.42
N ARG A 63 3.82 -13.88 19.13
CA ARG A 63 3.90 -14.84 20.24
C ARG A 63 3.77 -16.32 19.82
N GLY A 64 3.09 -16.61 18.71
CA GLY A 64 2.94 -17.97 18.17
C GLY A 64 4.20 -18.45 17.44
N GLN A 65 4.62 -17.70 16.41
CA GLN A 65 5.76 -18.08 15.55
C GLN A 65 7.09 -18.27 16.29
N ARG A 66 7.36 -17.48 17.34
CA ARG A 66 8.61 -17.61 18.10
C ARG A 66 8.63 -18.85 18.99
N ARG A 67 7.49 -19.24 19.59
CA ARG A 67 7.43 -20.47 20.40
C ARG A 67 7.57 -21.70 19.52
N ASP A 68 6.90 -21.74 18.36
CA ASP A 68 6.92 -22.93 17.51
C ASP A 68 8.32 -23.23 16.95
N ASN A 69 9.06 -22.18 16.56
CA ASN A 69 10.44 -22.31 16.11
C ASN A 69 11.39 -22.71 17.25
N LEU A 70 11.19 -22.16 18.45
CA LEU A 70 11.99 -22.50 19.62
C LEU A 70 11.72 -23.94 20.09
N PHE A 71 10.47 -24.39 20.13
CA PHE A 71 10.12 -25.77 20.45
C PHE A 71 10.68 -26.75 19.43
N ARG A 72 10.60 -26.43 18.12
CA ARG A 72 11.24 -27.24 17.07
C ARG A 72 12.75 -27.32 17.26
N PHE A 73 13.42 -26.20 17.51
CA PHE A 73 14.86 -26.18 17.74
C PHE A 73 15.27 -26.97 18.99
N LEU A 74 14.54 -26.82 20.10
CA LEU A 74 14.79 -27.58 21.33
C LEU A 74 14.55 -29.08 21.14
N SER A 75 13.54 -29.49 20.35
CA SER A 75 13.35 -30.90 20.01
C SER A 75 14.46 -31.45 19.10
N PHE A 76 15.03 -30.63 18.19
CA PHE A 76 16.19 -31.04 17.40
C PHE A 76 17.42 -31.26 18.28
N LEU A 77 17.66 -30.37 19.25
CA LEU A 77 18.77 -30.53 20.19
C LEU A 77 18.61 -31.76 21.10
N ASN A 78 17.38 -32.02 21.57
CA ASN A 78 17.08 -33.20 22.39
C ASN A 78 17.12 -34.53 21.61
N GLN A 79 17.11 -34.49 20.28
CA GLN A 79 17.30 -35.68 19.45
C GLN A 79 18.78 -35.94 19.11
N TYR A 80 19.64 -34.97 19.36
CA TYR A 80 21.09 -35.04 19.11
C TYR A 80 21.93 -35.34 20.36
N TYR A 81 21.31 -35.40 21.53
CA TYR A 81 21.88 -35.85 22.79
C TYR A 81 21.21 -37.17 23.20
#